data_AF-A0A1M5ZXR9-F1
#
_entry.id   AF-A0A1M5ZXR9-F1
#
_cell.length_a   1.000
_cell.length_b   1.000
_cell.length_c   1.000
_cell.angle_alpha   90.00
_cell.angle_beta   90.00
_cell.angle_gamma   90.00
#
_symmetry.space_group_name_H-M   'P 1'
#
loop_
_entity.id
_entity.type
_entity.pdbx_description
1 polymer ?
#
loop_
_entity_poly.entity_id
_entity_poly.type
_entity_poly.pdbx_seq_one_letter_code
_entity_poly.pdbx_strand_id
1 'polypeptide(L)'
;MNKRKFLFPVVLVAIGIWACGDDNAAAADECATPECTAVTPDPGSSSDVLGPASSAVTDPNDPFAQVSSAGMDLPLSSDAAQDPLSSVAVVPPLSVTDAGPGSSATAPGSSISFPPVSSSSEHGYSYTNRSSSSAVLPPMSSSVPTESSSSTIVTPIPSNDFVEDHRSECQIGNIPSSVNNAKLPDPFMGLDGKRISTKAEWKCRREEIGAMYEKLMFGTKPRNPEKVEGSYSGGKLTIKVTDKGKSGSFSVKISNAGTKDNPKPAMIGFGGGMMGGCGSLGNATNGLDIAQITFNPDDVAPESGGGMFFQLYNQGQGTIIAWAWGVSRIIDALEKTPEAGIDVHHLAMTGCSRWGKGTLAVGAFDERIALTIPQESGSGGASLWRVGAQVNKQKGKQFVQGLASAGTEGKWMISSFKNYDGKENTLPFDQHMLVSMVAPRALLIIDNAGQEWLGEVPSNYCGQASLETYKALGVTENYTYSQEGGHGHCQLPNGQFDEVKDFMNKFLLGKDANTGKIDYSKNTQTINFSKSEWIDWDTPTLK
;
A
#
# COMPACT_ATOMS: atom_id res chain seq x y z
N MET A 1 -61.39 -25.70 -22.80
CA MET A 1 -61.01 -24.34 -22.37
C MET A 1 -60.94 -24.31 -20.85
N ASN A 2 -59.85 -23.75 -20.30
CA ASN A 2 -59.52 -23.56 -18.87
C ASN A 2 -59.40 -24.80 -17.96
N LYS A 3 -58.19 -25.08 -17.45
CA LYS A 3 -57.94 -25.43 -16.03
C LYS A 3 -56.55 -24.98 -15.56
N ARG A 4 -56.54 -24.49 -14.31
CA ARG A 4 -55.45 -23.92 -13.49
C ARG A 4 -54.25 -24.86 -13.27
N LYS A 5 -53.06 -24.27 -13.02
CA LYS A 5 -52.01 -24.80 -12.14
C LYS A 5 -51.29 -23.67 -11.38
N PHE A 6 -50.80 -24.01 -10.19
CA PHE A 6 -50.22 -23.19 -9.11
C PHE A 6 -48.80 -23.72 -8.79
N LEU A 7 -47.91 -22.84 -8.27
CA LEU A 7 -46.63 -23.07 -7.51
C LEU A 7 -45.40 -23.60 -8.31
N PHE A 8 -44.13 -23.20 -8.12
CA PHE A 8 -43.32 -22.47 -7.10
C PHE A 8 -42.17 -21.67 -7.78
N PRO A 9 -41.47 -20.71 -7.11
CA PRO A 9 -40.33 -19.98 -7.67
C PRO A 9 -38.97 -20.65 -7.37
N VAL A 10 -38.04 -20.50 -8.31
CA VAL A 10 -36.62 -20.87 -8.20
C VAL A 10 -35.87 -19.75 -7.47
N VAL A 11 -35.05 -20.15 -6.49
CA VAL A 11 -34.09 -19.31 -5.76
C VAL A 11 -32.99 -18.83 -6.70
N LEU A 12 -32.79 -17.51 -6.79
CA LEU A 12 -31.64 -16.89 -7.44
C LEU A 12 -30.70 -16.36 -6.37
N VAL A 13 -29.45 -16.81 -6.46
CA VAL A 13 -28.30 -16.48 -5.63
C VAL A 13 -27.93 -15.00 -5.79
N ALA A 14 -27.87 -14.28 -4.67
CA ALA A 14 -27.42 -12.89 -4.64
C ALA A 14 -25.89 -12.82 -4.73
N ILE A 15 -25.38 -12.20 -5.80
CA ILE A 15 -24.00 -11.73 -5.94
C ILE A 15 -24.00 -10.29 -5.43
N GLY A 16 -23.23 -10.03 -4.37
CA GLY A 16 -23.05 -8.69 -3.81
C GLY A 16 -22.22 -7.81 -4.74
N ILE A 17 -22.85 -6.76 -5.28
CA ILE A 17 -22.18 -5.66 -5.99
C ILE A 17 -21.94 -4.55 -4.98
N TRP A 18 -20.68 -4.13 -4.89
CA TRP A 18 -20.22 -2.99 -4.10
C TRP A 18 -20.67 -1.70 -4.79
N ALA A 19 -21.47 -0.88 -4.09
CA ALA A 19 -21.99 0.37 -4.63
C ALA A 19 -21.01 1.51 -4.34
N CYS A 20 -20.53 2.16 -5.41
CA CYS A 20 -19.94 3.50 -5.34
C CYS A 20 -21.07 4.52 -5.11
N GLY A 21 -20.94 5.34 -4.06
CA GLY A 21 -21.85 6.43 -3.78
C GLY A 21 -21.47 7.69 -4.57
N ASP A 22 -22.42 8.16 -5.38
CA ASP A 22 -22.45 9.52 -5.92
C ASP A 22 -23.24 10.40 -4.92
N ASP A 23 -22.59 11.39 -4.31
CA ASP A 23 -23.27 12.44 -3.56
C ASP A 23 -23.10 13.76 -4.30
N ASN A 24 -24.16 14.18 -5.00
CA ASN A 24 -24.37 15.56 -5.42
C ASN A 24 -25.59 16.14 -4.72
N ALA A 25 -25.39 17.36 -4.22
CA ALA A 25 -26.16 18.04 -3.22
C ALA A 25 -27.59 18.43 -3.64
N ALA A 26 -28.48 18.47 -2.65
CA ALA A 26 -29.65 19.34 -2.63
C ALA A 26 -29.75 20.01 -1.26
N ALA A 27 -29.40 21.29 -1.20
CA ALA A 27 -29.82 22.20 -0.15
C ALA A 27 -30.57 23.35 -0.82
N ALA A 28 -31.85 23.43 -0.50
CA ALA A 28 -32.67 24.61 -0.73
C ALA A 28 -32.43 25.57 0.45
N ASP A 29 -32.23 26.86 0.17
CA ASP A 29 -32.93 27.95 0.86
C ASP A 29 -32.64 29.31 0.20
N GLU A 30 -33.57 30.21 0.44
CA GLU A 30 -34.01 31.36 -0.34
C GLU A 30 -33.06 32.57 -0.32
N CYS A 31 -33.06 33.36 -1.40
CA CYS A 31 -32.96 34.81 -1.29
C CYS A 31 -33.62 35.49 -2.51
N ALA A 32 -34.48 36.47 -2.22
CA ALA A 32 -35.46 37.07 -3.12
C ALA A 32 -34.96 38.30 -3.93
N THR A 33 -35.28 38.28 -5.25
CA THR A 33 -35.82 39.34 -6.15
C THR A 33 -35.00 40.64 -6.48
N PRO A 34 -35.38 41.44 -7.53
CA PRO A 34 -35.52 41.09 -8.96
C PRO A 34 -35.06 42.22 -9.95
N GLU A 35 -35.22 41.94 -11.26
CA GLU A 35 -35.34 42.87 -12.42
C GLU A 35 -34.07 43.37 -13.17
N CYS A 36 -33.89 42.88 -14.41
CA CYS A 36 -34.01 43.70 -15.62
C CYS A 36 -34.27 42.82 -16.86
N THR A 37 -35.20 43.29 -17.68
CA THR A 37 -35.92 42.63 -18.78
C THR A 37 -35.21 42.66 -20.15
N ALA A 38 -35.49 41.59 -20.91
CA ALA A 38 -35.44 41.34 -22.36
C ALA A 38 -35.26 42.50 -23.34
N VAL A 39 -34.51 42.25 -24.45
CA VAL A 39 -34.94 42.41 -25.87
C VAL A 39 -34.06 41.54 -26.80
N THR A 40 -34.69 40.72 -27.66
CA THR A 40 -34.22 40.18 -28.97
C THR A 40 -35.31 40.53 -30.01
N PRO A 41 -35.23 40.25 -31.35
CA PRO A 41 -34.16 39.79 -32.28
C PRO A 41 -34.04 40.75 -33.53
N ASP A 42 -33.19 40.59 -34.56
CA ASP A 42 -33.20 39.64 -35.72
C ASP A 42 -32.28 40.22 -36.87
N PRO A 43 -32.24 39.73 -38.14
CA PRO A 43 -31.47 38.64 -38.77
C PRO A 43 -30.49 39.07 -39.92
N GLY A 44 -29.77 38.10 -40.53
CA GLY A 44 -29.26 38.29 -41.91
C GLY A 44 -28.40 37.16 -42.53
N SER A 45 -29.00 36.44 -43.50
CA SER A 45 -28.46 35.69 -44.68
C SER A 45 -27.56 34.45 -44.47
N SER A 46 -28.01 33.21 -44.75
CA SER A 46 -28.22 32.48 -46.05
C SER A 46 -26.91 32.00 -46.70
N SER A 47 -26.69 30.79 -47.22
CA SER A 47 -27.57 29.73 -47.76
C SER A 47 -26.78 28.40 -47.96
N ASP A 48 -27.54 27.32 -48.16
CA ASP A 48 -27.19 25.90 -48.43
C ASP A 48 -26.15 25.60 -49.54
N VAL A 49 -25.54 24.39 -49.50
CA VAL A 49 -25.70 23.27 -50.48
C VAL A 49 -24.64 22.15 -50.29
N LEU A 50 -25.13 20.92 -50.12
CA LEU A 50 -24.69 19.55 -50.52
C LEU A 50 -23.20 19.22 -50.83
N GLY A 51 -22.74 18.06 -50.33
CA GLY A 51 -21.44 17.41 -50.66
C GLY A 51 -21.35 16.83 -52.10
N PRO A 52 -20.28 16.11 -52.49
CA PRO A 52 -19.77 14.92 -51.78
C PRO A 52 -18.23 14.77 -51.69
N ALA A 53 -17.82 13.63 -51.10
CA ALA A 53 -16.49 13.13 -50.77
C ALA A 53 -15.35 13.35 -51.78
N SER A 54 -14.11 13.49 -51.27
CA SER A 54 -12.95 12.76 -51.80
C SER A 54 -11.71 12.78 -50.86
N SER A 55 -11.07 11.60 -50.79
CA SER A 55 -9.64 11.31 -50.67
C SER A 55 -8.82 11.77 -49.46
N ALA A 56 -8.51 10.77 -48.63
CA ALA A 56 -7.28 10.68 -47.85
C ALA A 56 -6.05 10.58 -48.76
N VAL A 57 -4.97 11.27 -48.39
CA VAL A 57 -3.61 11.03 -48.89
C VAL A 57 -2.84 10.42 -47.72
N THR A 58 -2.47 9.15 -47.85
CA THR A 58 -1.57 8.43 -46.94
C THR A 58 -0.22 8.20 -47.63
N ASP A 59 0.82 8.55 -46.87
CA ASP A 59 2.25 8.41 -47.13
C ASP A 59 2.66 6.94 -47.42
N PRO A 60 3.42 6.65 -48.49
CA PRO A 60 3.81 5.29 -48.85
C PRO A 60 5.14 4.90 -48.22
N ASN A 61 5.15 4.32 -47.02
CA ASN A 61 6.26 3.48 -46.49
C ASN A 61 5.88 2.73 -45.20
N ASP A 62 4.82 1.89 -45.24
CA ASP A 62 4.60 0.88 -44.19
C ASP A 62 4.32 -0.50 -44.81
N PRO A 63 5.23 -1.48 -44.67
CA PRO A 63 5.10 -2.77 -45.31
C PRO A 63 4.65 -3.88 -44.36
N PHE A 64 3.52 -3.81 -43.66
CA PHE A 64 2.88 -5.01 -43.07
C PHE A 64 1.35 -4.86 -42.83
N ALA A 65 0.58 -4.86 -43.91
CA ALA A 65 -0.88 -5.15 -43.94
C ALA A 65 -1.25 -5.48 -45.40
N GLN A 66 -1.93 -6.54 -45.83
CA GLN A 66 -2.56 -7.72 -45.25
C GLN A 66 -2.55 -8.81 -46.34
N VAL A 67 -2.84 -10.08 -45.99
CA VAL A 67 -3.71 -10.91 -46.85
C VAL A 67 -4.71 -11.66 -45.99
N SER A 68 -5.98 -11.54 -46.39
CA SER A 68 -7.20 -12.07 -45.80
C SER A 68 -7.62 -13.44 -46.37
N SER A 69 -8.26 -14.23 -45.51
CA SER A 69 -9.36 -15.21 -45.74
C SER A 69 -9.61 -15.83 -47.13
N ALA A 70 -9.62 -17.17 -47.17
CA ALA A 70 -10.51 -17.96 -48.01
C ALA A 70 -10.90 -19.24 -47.25
N GLY A 71 -12.20 -19.57 -47.22
CA GLY A 71 -12.73 -20.82 -46.67
C GLY A 71 -12.89 -21.91 -47.72
N MET A 72 -12.91 -23.17 -47.31
CA MET A 72 -13.53 -24.31 -48.00
C MET A 72 -13.72 -25.50 -47.01
N ASP A 73 -14.81 -26.23 -47.21
CA ASP A 73 -15.34 -27.35 -46.41
C ASP A 73 -14.53 -28.68 -46.48
N LEU A 74 -14.56 -29.42 -45.34
CA LEU A 74 -14.62 -30.90 -45.03
C LEU A 74 -14.05 -31.97 -46.02
N PRO A 75 -13.64 -33.21 -45.58
CA PRO A 75 -14.12 -33.99 -44.43
C PRO A 75 -13.11 -34.92 -43.65
N LEU A 76 -13.68 -35.63 -42.67
CA LEU A 76 -13.24 -36.70 -41.75
C LEU A 76 -12.24 -37.79 -42.23
N SER A 77 -11.39 -38.26 -41.29
CA SER A 77 -11.01 -39.68 -40.96
C SER A 77 -9.73 -39.65 -40.07
N SER A 78 -9.77 -40.07 -38.80
CA SER A 78 -9.72 -41.41 -38.18
C SER A 78 -8.30 -41.89 -37.81
N ASP A 79 -8.19 -42.25 -36.53
CA ASP A 79 -7.40 -43.34 -35.93
C ASP A 79 -5.99 -43.14 -35.32
N ALA A 80 -5.89 -43.83 -34.16
CA ALA A 80 -4.75 -44.39 -33.44
C ALA A 80 -3.98 -43.45 -32.48
N ALA A 81 -3.69 -43.77 -31.22
CA ALA A 81 -3.81 -45.03 -30.47
C ALA A 81 -3.86 -44.79 -28.95
N GLN A 82 -4.55 -45.70 -28.26
CA GLN A 82 -4.55 -45.94 -26.81
C GLN A 82 -3.29 -46.71 -26.37
N ASP A 83 -2.84 -46.52 -25.12
CA ASP A 83 -2.48 -47.59 -24.14
C ASP A 83 -1.92 -47.00 -22.81
N PRO A 84 -1.82 -47.74 -21.67
CA PRO A 84 -2.94 -47.90 -20.74
C PRO A 84 -2.60 -47.54 -19.26
N LEU A 85 -3.67 -47.57 -18.46
CA LEU A 85 -3.72 -47.39 -17.00
C LEU A 85 -2.87 -48.40 -16.21
N SER A 86 -2.28 -47.93 -15.11
CA SER A 86 -1.95 -48.76 -13.95
C SER A 86 -2.72 -48.29 -12.71
N SER A 87 -3.26 -49.29 -12.03
CA SER A 87 -4.26 -49.29 -10.95
C SER A 87 -3.66 -49.06 -9.56
N VAL A 88 -4.35 -48.29 -8.71
CA VAL A 88 -4.35 -48.46 -7.25
C VAL A 88 -5.75 -48.18 -6.68
N ALA A 89 -6.09 -48.94 -5.65
CA ALA A 89 -7.41 -49.40 -5.23
C ALA A 89 -8.33 -48.38 -4.53
N VAL A 90 -9.64 -48.64 -4.69
CA VAL A 90 -10.76 -48.12 -3.89
C VAL A 90 -11.23 -49.22 -2.94
N VAL A 91 -11.50 -48.88 -1.68
CA VAL A 91 -12.23 -49.69 -0.68
C VAL A 91 -13.28 -48.79 0.00
N PRO A 92 -14.50 -49.28 0.33
CA PRO A 92 -15.74 -48.49 0.36
C PRO A 92 -16.13 -47.94 1.75
N PRO A 93 -17.19 -47.09 1.86
CA PRO A 93 -17.56 -46.41 3.10
C PRO A 93 -18.47 -47.24 4.00
N LEU A 94 -18.37 -47.01 5.31
CA LEU A 94 -19.29 -47.51 6.34
C LEU A 94 -20.37 -46.46 6.65
N SER A 95 -21.60 -46.95 6.69
CA SER A 95 -22.88 -46.28 6.94
C SER A 95 -23.15 -46.00 8.42
N VAL A 96 -23.77 -44.85 8.73
CA VAL A 96 -24.57 -44.65 9.95
C VAL A 96 -25.86 -43.93 9.56
N THR A 97 -26.98 -44.43 10.07
CA THR A 97 -28.38 -44.08 9.71
C THR A 97 -28.97 -42.94 10.54
N ASP A 98 -29.96 -42.29 9.91
CA ASP A 98 -30.91 -41.25 10.30
C ASP A 98 -31.39 -41.12 11.76
N ALA A 99 -31.63 -39.87 12.17
CA ALA A 99 -32.92 -39.41 12.74
C ALA A 99 -33.07 -37.88 12.62
N GLY A 100 -34.21 -37.44 12.06
CA GLY A 100 -34.57 -36.04 11.78
C GLY A 100 -35.23 -35.26 12.95
N PRO A 101 -35.79 -34.05 12.68
CA PRO A 101 -35.79 -32.92 13.62
C PRO A 101 -37.16 -32.45 14.15
N GLY A 102 -37.11 -31.60 15.19
CA GLY A 102 -38.19 -30.82 15.82
C GLY A 102 -37.93 -30.70 17.32
N SER A 103 -38.14 -29.62 18.07
CA SER A 103 -38.89 -28.37 17.93
C SER A 103 -38.57 -27.51 19.18
N SER A 104 -38.73 -26.18 19.14
CA SER A 104 -39.48 -25.41 20.16
C SER A 104 -39.38 -23.90 19.91
N ALA A 105 -40.51 -23.22 20.13
CA ALA A 105 -40.77 -21.82 19.87
C ALA A 105 -40.99 -21.02 21.17
N THR A 106 -40.65 -19.72 21.09
CA THR A 106 -41.32 -18.51 21.67
C THR A 106 -41.63 -18.33 23.18
N ALA A 107 -41.02 -17.23 23.71
CA ALA A 107 -41.59 -16.05 24.44
C ALA A 107 -42.14 -16.20 25.89
N PRO A 108 -42.43 -15.11 26.67
CA PRO A 108 -42.23 -13.65 26.50
C PRO A 108 -41.56 -12.93 27.71
N GLY A 109 -41.36 -11.60 27.63
CA GLY A 109 -40.57 -10.78 28.58
C GLY A 109 -41.31 -10.15 29.77
N SER A 110 -40.60 -9.30 30.53
CA SER A 110 -41.09 -8.13 31.31
C SER A 110 -39.95 -7.44 32.08
N SER A 111 -39.76 -6.14 31.79
CA SER A 111 -39.55 -4.97 32.66
C SER A 111 -38.75 -4.99 34.00
N ILE A 112 -38.07 -3.85 34.23
CA ILE A 112 -37.85 -3.08 35.49
C ILE A 112 -36.40 -3.01 36.06
N SER A 113 -35.85 -1.79 35.94
CA SER A 113 -35.04 -0.95 36.87
C SER A 113 -33.65 -1.32 37.41
N PHE A 114 -32.76 -0.33 37.30
CA PHE A 114 -31.50 -0.15 38.03
C PHE A 114 -31.70 0.03 39.55
N PRO A 115 -30.66 -0.24 40.35
CA PRO A 115 -29.92 0.87 40.95
C PRO A 115 -28.37 0.68 40.92
N PRO A 116 -27.60 1.77 41.16
CA PRO A 116 -26.13 1.74 41.25
C PRO A 116 -25.70 1.45 42.70
N VAL A 117 -24.40 1.20 42.93
CA VAL A 117 -23.59 1.77 44.04
C VAL A 117 -22.18 1.14 44.07
N SER A 118 -21.28 1.98 44.57
CA SER A 118 -19.83 2.05 44.59
C SER A 118 -19.09 1.21 45.63
N SER A 119 -17.78 1.10 45.39
CA SER A 119 -16.64 1.31 46.32
C SER A 119 -16.31 0.33 47.45
N SER A 120 -15.02 0.39 47.80
CA SER A 120 -14.31 -0.11 49.00
C SER A 120 -13.91 -1.57 48.94
N SER A 121 -12.80 -2.04 49.51
CA SER A 121 -11.56 -1.44 50.04
C SER A 121 -10.65 -2.63 50.40
N GLU A 122 -9.34 -2.39 50.46
CA GLU A 122 -8.29 -3.09 51.23
C GLU A 122 -8.71 -4.27 52.11
N HIS A 123 -7.91 -5.35 52.15
CA HIS A 123 -7.49 -6.01 53.39
C HIS A 123 -6.16 -6.73 53.16
N GLY A 124 -5.12 -6.26 53.84
CA GLY A 124 -3.85 -6.96 53.98
C GLY A 124 -3.93 -8.07 55.03
N TYR A 125 -3.06 -9.07 54.89
CA TYR A 125 -2.60 -9.88 56.02
C TYR A 125 -1.10 -10.16 55.86
N SER A 126 -0.35 -9.64 56.81
CA SER A 126 1.04 -9.93 57.14
C SER A 126 1.18 -11.31 57.80
N TYR A 127 2.29 -12.03 57.54
CA TYR A 127 2.98 -12.83 58.56
C TYR A 127 4.49 -12.96 58.26
N THR A 128 5.26 -12.25 59.09
CA THR A 128 6.48 -12.68 59.82
C THR A 128 7.68 -13.33 59.12
N ASN A 129 8.74 -12.53 59.01
CA ASN A 129 10.11 -12.70 59.53
C ASN A 129 10.75 -14.11 59.65
N ARG A 130 11.92 -14.26 59.01
CA ARG A 130 13.13 -14.70 59.73
C ARG A 130 14.42 -14.10 59.13
N SER A 131 15.20 -13.51 60.03
CA SER A 131 16.43 -12.75 59.81
C SER A 131 17.67 -13.63 59.54
N SER A 132 18.69 -13.02 58.93
CA SER A 132 20.10 -13.17 59.37
C SER A 132 21.02 -12.05 58.83
N SER A 133 21.47 -11.21 59.77
CA SER A 133 22.84 -10.65 59.99
C SER A 133 23.55 -9.91 58.84
N SER A 134 23.65 -8.57 58.88
CA SER A 134 24.56 -7.69 59.67
C SER A 134 25.95 -7.47 59.05
N ALA A 135 26.20 -6.24 58.59
CA ALA A 135 27.38 -5.44 58.97
C ALA A 135 27.13 -3.95 58.60
N VAL A 136 27.27 -3.08 59.61
CA VAL A 136 27.10 -1.62 59.54
C VAL A 136 28.48 -0.97 59.66
N LEU A 137 28.79 0.02 58.81
CA LEU A 137 29.76 1.09 59.08
C LEU A 137 29.25 2.44 58.48
N PRO A 138 29.68 3.60 59.02
CA PRO A 138 28.87 4.83 59.17
C PRO A 138 29.00 5.85 58.01
N PRO A 139 28.21 6.95 58.00
CA PRO A 139 28.04 7.79 56.82
C PRO A 139 29.08 8.90 56.76
N MET A 140 29.56 9.22 55.55
CA MET A 140 30.18 10.51 55.25
C MET A 140 29.42 11.22 54.14
N SER A 141 29.06 12.45 54.47
CA SER A 141 28.42 13.44 53.63
C SER A 141 29.38 13.91 52.53
N SER A 142 28.90 13.92 51.29
CA SER A 142 29.34 14.89 50.28
C SER A 142 28.21 15.12 49.28
N SER A 143 27.56 16.27 49.44
CA SER A 143 26.66 16.89 48.47
C SER A 143 27.35 17.03 47.11
N VAL A 144 26.73 16.50 46.06
CA VAL A 144 27.07 16.80 44.66
C VAL A 144 25.86 17.48 44.02
N PRO A 145 26.03 18.58 43.27
CA PRO A 145 24.93 19.42 42.82
C PRO A 145 24.10 18.73 41.75
N THR A 146 22.79 18.95 41.83
CA THR A 146 21.81 18.63 40.78
C THR A 146 22.04 19.55 39.59
N GLU A 147 22.84 19.13 38.61
CA GLU A 147 22.80 19.72 37.27
C GLU A 147 21.62 19.11 36.50
N SER A 148 20.54 19.88 36.42
CA SER A 148 19.49 19.66 35.44
C SER A 148 20.05 20.04 34.06
N SER A 149 20.73 19.09 33.41
CA SER A 149 20.98 19.18 31.98
C SER A 149 19.66 18.89 31.26
N SER A 150 19.01 19.95 30.80
CA SER A 150 18.04 19.87 29.70
C SER A 150 18.79 19.32 28.49
N SER A 151 18.90 18.00 28.38
CA SER A 151 19.34 17.37 27.15
C SER A 151 18.22 17.58 26.14
N THR A 152 18.42 18.50 25.22
CA THR A 152 17.62 18.58 24.01
C THR A 152 17.74 17.22 23.35
N ILE A 153 16.66 16.43 23.38
CA ILE A 153 16.59 15.17 22.66
C ILE A 153 16.65 15.56 21.19
N VAL A 154 17.84 15.47 20.60
CA VAL A 154 18.02 15.61 19.16
C VAL A 154 17.42 14.35 18.55
N THR A 155 16.28 14.50 17.89
CA THR A 155 15.64 13.43 17.14
C THR A 155 16.62 12.90 16.09
N PRO A 156 16.70 11.56 15.90
CA PRO A 156 17.67 10.97 15.00
C PRO A 156 17.35 11.35 13.56
N ILE A 157 18.09 12.33 13.03
CA ILE A 157 18.05 12.71 11.62
C ILE A 157 18.33 11.43 10.80
N PRO A 158 17.53 11.13 9.76
CA PRO A 158 17.84 10.04 8.85
C PRO A 158 19.29 10.17 8.37
N SER A 159 20.05 9.08 8.41
CA SER A 159 21.46 9.07 7.96
C SER A 159 21.62 9.28 6.42
N ASN A 160 20.61 9.82 5.76
CA ASN A 160 20.56 10.05 4.32
C ASN A 160 20.85 11.52 3.99
N ASP A 161 21.19 11.78 2.72
CA ASP A 161 21.49 13.13 2.23
C ASP A 161 20.23 14.01 2.07
N PHE A 162 19.09 13.56 2.61
CA PHE A 162 17.76 14.16 2.46
C PHE A 162 17.40 14.53 1.01
N VAL A 163 17.66 13.60 0.09
CA VAL A 163 17.30 13.71 -1.33
C VAL A 163 16.12 12.80 -1.69
N GLU A 164 15.36 13.15 -2.72
CA GLU A 164 14.25 12.29 -3.21
C GLU A 164 14.76 10.92 -3.66
N ASP A 165 15.82 10.88 -4.47
CA ASP A 165 16.50 9.66 -4.90
C ASP A 165 17.90 9.98 -5.47
N HIS A 166 18.66 8.95 -5.83
CA HIS A 166 20.01 9.08 -6.41
C HIS A 166 20.04 8.70 -7.90
N ARG A 167 18.91 8.79 -8.60
CA ARG A 167 18.74 8.29 -9.96
C ARG A 167 19.76 8.87 -10.96
N SER A 168 20.06 10.15 -10.83
CA SER A 168 20.98 10.87 -11.72
C SER A 168 22.45 10.49 -11.53
N GLU A 169 22.79 9.86 -10.41
CA GLU A 169 24.17 9.48 -10.07
C GLU A 169 24.52 8.06 -10.53
N CYS A 170 23.52 7.26 -10.90
CA CYS A 170 23.66 5.84 -11.17
C CYS A 170 23.53 5.52 -12.65
N GLN A 171 24.42 4.66 -13.15
CA GLN A 171 24.32 4.12 -14.51
C GLN A 171 23.36 2.94 -14.52
N ILE A 172 22.41 2.95 -15.44
CA ILE A 172 21.32 1.98 -15.46
C ILE A 172 21.46 1.16 -16.71
N GLY A 173 21.78 -0.12 -16.51
CA GLY A 173 21.95 -1.08 -17.58
C GLY A 173 20.67 -1.39 -18.34
N ASN A 174 20.77 -2.31 -19.29
CA ASN A 174 19.62 -2.79 -20.02
C ASN A 174 18.66 -3.56 -19.09
N ILE A 175 17.43 -3.07 -18.95
CA ILE A 175 16.39 -3.74 -18.17
C ILE A 175 15.71 -4.80 -19.05
N PRO A 176 15.86 -6.10 -18.75
CA PRO A 176 15.18 -7.15 -19.51
C PRO A 176 13.66 -7.02 -19.35
N SER A 177 12.91 -7.15 -20.45
CA SER A 177 11.44 -7.20 -20.41
C SER A 177 10.91 -8.59 -20.06
N SER A 178 11.77 -9.60 -20.07
CA SER A 178 11.42 -10.97 -19.73
C SER A 178 12.66 -11.71 -19.23
N VAL A 179 12.48 -12.56 -18.24
CA VAL A 179 13.47 -13.51 -17.74
C VAL A 179 12.87 -14.91 -17.69
N ASN A 180 13.63 -15.90 -17.23
CA ASN A 180 13.10 -17.21 -16.88
C ASN A 180 13.57 -17.57 -15.47
N ASN A 181 12.85 -17.09 -14.45
CA ASN A 181 13.17 -17.36 -13.05
C ASN A 181 11.91 -17.73 -12.26
N ALA A 182 11.79 -19.03 -11.93
CA ALA A 182 10.70 -19.55 -11.12
C ALA A 182 10.80 -19.16 -9.64
N LYS A 183 12.01 -18.86 -9.15
CA LYS A 183 12.28 -18.37 -7.79
C LYS A 183 12.21 -16.85 -7.74
N LEU A 184 12.41 -16.28 -6.56
CA LEU A 184 12.47 -14.83 -6.39
C LEU A 184 13.75 -14.27 -7.07
N PRO A 185 13.69 -13.13 -7.77
CA PRO A 185 14.89 -12.49 -8.27
C PRO A 185 15.77 -11.95 -7.15
N ASP A 186 17.08 -12.07 -7.31
CA ASP A 186 18.06 -11.68 -6.30
C ASP A 186 18.20 -10.15 -6.19
N PRO A 187 17.92 -9.54 -5.02
CA PRO A 187 18.03 -8.09 -4.85
C PRO A 187 19.49 -7.60 -4.93
N PHE A 188 20.48 -8.46 -4.73
CA PHE A 188 21.90 -8.11 -4.70
C PHE A 188 22.63 -8.33 -6.03
N MET A 189 21.96 -8.89 -7.04
CA MET A 189 22.52 -9.08 -8.38
C MET A 189 22.18 -7.88 -9.28
N GLY A 190 23.20 -7.10 -9.68
CA GLY A 190 23.06 -5.95 -10.56
C GLY A 190 22.62 -6.31 -11.98
N LEU A 191 22.11 -5.32 -12.73
CA LEU A 191 21.74 -5.50 -14.15
C LEU A 191 22.94 -5.84 -15.04
N ASP A 192 24.15 -5.51 -14.60
CA ASP A 192 25.41 -5.84 -15.28
C ASP A 192 25.90 -7.28 -14.97
N GLY A 193 25.14 -8.04 -14.18
CA GLY A 193 25.48 -9.40 -13.77
C GLY A 193 26.51 -9.47 -12.64
N LYS A 194 26.88 -8.34 -12.02
CA LYS A 194 27.76 -8.32 -10.84
C LYS A 194 26.94 -8.28 -9.57
N ARG A 195 27.36 -9.07 -8.58
CA ARG A 195 26.78 -9.03 -7.23
C ARG A 195 27.40 -7.87 -6.44
N ILE A 196 26.57 -7.08 -5.75
CA ILE A 196 27.04 -6.01 -4.86
C ILE A 196 27.68 -6.56 -3.58
N SER A 197 28.61 -5.80 -3.00
CA SER A 197 29.42 -6.20 -1.84
C SER A 197 29.55 -5.12 -0.76
N THR A 198 29.17 -3.88 -1.05
CA THR A 198 29.28 -2.73 -0.13
C THR A 198 27.94 -2.01 0.03
N LYS A 199 27.78 -1.27 1.13
CA LYS A 199 26.59 -0.42 1.34
C LYS A 199 26.49 0.71 0.30
N ALA A 200 27.63 1.20 -0.21
CA ALA A 200 27.65 2.21 -1.25
C ALA A 200 27.09 1.69 -2.59
N GLU A 201 27.38 0.43 -2.95
CA GLU A 201 26.82 -0.20 -4.16
C GLU A 201 25.30 -0.42 -4.06
N TRP A 202 24.76 -0.61 -2.85
CA TRP A 202 23.31 -0.69 -2.64
C TRP A 202 22.58 0.55 -3.16
N LYS A 203 23.18 1.74 -3.04
CA LYS A 203 22.61 2.99 -3.56
C LYS A 203 22.21 2.88 -5.03
N CYS A 204 23.15 2.45 -5.88
CA CYS A 204 22.83 2.30 -7.31
C CYS A 204 22.06 1.02 -7.62
N ARG A 205 22.22 -0.05 -6.85
CA ARG A 205 21.39 -1.23 -7.01
C ARG A 205 19.90 -0.92 -6.77
N ARG A 206 19.59 -0.13 -5.74
CA ARG A 206 18.24 0.37 -5.46
C ARG A 206 17.68 1.15 -6.65
N GLU A 207 18.48 2.02 -7.28
CA GLU A 207 18.06 2.77 -8.47
C GLU A 207 17.85 1.88 -9.71
N GLU A 208 18.62 0.80 -9.89
CA GLU A 208 18.34 -0.20 -10.91
C GLU A 208 17.00 -0.89 -10.69
N ILE A 209 16.71 -1.29 -9.44
CA ILE A 209 15.42 -1.91 -9.07
C ILE A 209 14.29 -0.94 -9.37
N GLY A 210 14.38 0.32 -8.93
CA GLY A 210 13.41 1.36 -9.23
C GLY A 210 13.15 1.52 -10.72
N ALA A 211 14.21 1.48 -11.53
CA ALA A 211 14.12 1.51 -12.99
C ALA A 211 13.29 0.36 -13.57
N MET A 212 13.43 -0.85 -13.03
CA MET A 212 12.68 -2.01 -13.48
C MET A 212 11.17 -1.81 -13.22
N TYR A 213 10.83 -1.30 -12.03
CA TYR A 213 9.45 -0.99 -11.66
C TYR A 213 8.88 0.15 -12.50
N GLU A 214 9.63 1.23 -12.73
CA GLU A 214 9.23 2.31 -13.64
C GLU A 214 8.98 1.78 -15.06
N LYS A 215 9.85 0.90 -15.58
CA LYS A 215 9.72 0.39 -16.95
C LYS A 215 8.54 -0.57 -17.14
N LEU A 216 8.30 -1.48 -16.20
CA LEU A 216 7.43 -2.63 -16.42
C LEU A 216 6.12 -2.60 -15.61
N MET A 217 6.06 -1.86 -14.51
CA MET A 217 4.90 -1.88 -13.60
C MET A 217 4.23 -0.53 -13.43
N PHE A 218 4.99 0.52 -13.10
CA PHE A 218 4.43 1.79 -12.63
C PHE A 218 4.45 2.90 -13.67
N GLY A 219 5.39 2.87 -14.62
CA GLY A 219 5.69 4.00 -15.49
C GLY A 219 6.71 4.94 -14.86
N THR A 220 7.33 5.79 -15.67
CA THR A 220 8.36 6.73 -15.23
C THR A 220 7.80 7.73 -14.21
N LYS A 221 8.46 7.86 -13.05
CA LYS A 221 8.25 8.93 -12.08
C LYS A 221 9.03 10.17 -12.54
N PRO A 222 8.36 11.27 -12.91
CA PRO A 222 9.04 12.53 -13.21
C PRO A 222 9.78 13.03 -11.98
N ARG A 223 11.01 13.52 -12.16
CA ARG A 223 11.86 14.07 -11.10
C ARG A 223 12.16 15.54 -11.40
N ASN A 224 12.45 16.33 -10.37
CA ASN A 224 12.93 17.71 -10.49
C ASN A 224 12.06 18.60 -11.39
N PRO A 225 10.77 18.83 -11.04
CA PRO A 225 9.95 19.79 -11.77
C PRO A 225 10.58 21.19 -11.74
N GLU A 226 10.38 22.00 -12.79
CA GLU A 226 10.91 23.37 -12.90
C GLU A 226 10.65 24.23 -11.65
N LYS A 227 9.45 24.12 -11.06
CA LYS A 227 9.08 24.88 -9.86
C LYS A 227 8.07 24.13 -8.99
N VAL A 228 8.31 24.15 -7.67
CA VAL A 228 7.32 23.78 -6.65
C VAL A 228 7.19 24.92 -5.64
N GLU A 229 5.97 25.34 -5.36
CA GLU A 229 5.63 26.43 -4.44
C GLU A 229 4.63 25.92 -3.40
N GLY A 230 4.81 26.33 -2.14
CA GLY A 230 3.89 26.06 -1.05
C GLY A 230 3.24 27.34 -0.53
N SER A 231 1.98 27.25 -0.12
CA SER A 231 1.27 28.32 0.60
C SER A 231 0.44 27.70 1.72
N TYR A 232 0.68 28.12 2.95
CA TYR A 232 0.03 27.56 4.14
C TYR A 232 -0.89 28.58 4.81
N SER A 233 -2.15 28.19 5.01
CA SER A 233 -3.14 28.98 5.73
C SER A 233 -4.25 28.10 6.30
N GLY A 234 -4.68 28.39 7.53
CA GLY A 234 -5.82 27.72 8.16
C GLY A 234 -5.69 26.19 8.27
N GLY A 235 -4.48 25.67 8.53
CA GLY A 235 -4.24 24.22 8.60
C GLY A 235 -4.22 23.52 7.23
N LYS A 236 -4.18 24.27 6.13
CA LYS A 236 -4.14 23.74 4.77
C LYS A 236 -2.86 24.20 4.06
N LEU A 237 -2.08 23.26 3.57
CA LEU A 237 -0.96 23.53 2.66
C LEU A 237 -1.44 23.35 1.23
N THR A 238 -1.32 24.39 0.42
CA THR A 238 -1.57 24.36 -1.03
C THR A 238 -0.24 24.21 -1.75
N ILE A 239 -0.13 23.21 -2.60
CA ILE A 239 1.07 22.87 -3.37
C ILE A 239 0.79 23.23 -4.83
N LYS A 240 1.60 24.11 -5.40
CA LYS A 240 1.59 24.43 -6.83
C LYS A 240 2.85 23.89 -7.49
N VAL A 241 2.67 23.17 -8.59
CA VAL A 241 3.78 22.60 -9.37
C VAL A 241 3.72 23.14 -10.79
N THR A 242 4.87 23.58 -11.29
CA THR A 242 5.09 24.00 -12.67
C THR A 242 6.18 23.13 -13.27
N ASP A 243 5.91 22.56 -14.44
CA ASP A 243 6.90 21.82 -15.22
C ASP A 243 6.50 21.78 -16.70
N LYS A 244 7.47 21.82 -17.61
CA LYS A 244 7.26 21.75 -19.07
C LYS A 244 6.23 22.78 -19.56
N GLY A 245 6.30 23.99 -19.01
CA GLY A 245 5.38 25.09 -19.35
C GLY A 245 3.92 24.89 -18.91
N LYS A 246 3.62 23.87 -18.10
CA LYS A 246 2.28 23.62 -17.54
C LYS A 246 2.30 23.81 -16.03
N SER A 247 1.14 24.01 -15.42
CA SER A 247 1.02 24.10 -13.97
C SER A 247 -0.26 23.47 -13.46
N GLY A 248 -0.23 23.00 -12.22
CA GLY A 248 -1.42 22.61 -11.48
C GLY A 248 -1.24 22.86 -9.99
N SER A 249 -2.29 22.67 -9.21
CA SER A 249 -2.21 22.73 -7.75
C SER A 249 -3.10 21.70 -7.08
N PHE A 250 -2.67 21.22 -5.92
CA PHE A 250 -3.44 20.37 -5.03
C PHE A 250 -3.19 20.79 -3.58
N SER A 251 -3.83 20.17 -2.61
CA SER A 251 -3.67 20.59 -1.21
C SER A 251 -3.71 19.41 -0.25
N VAL A 252 -3.08 19.62 0.91
CA VAL A 252 -3.18 18.70 2.05
C VAL A 252 -3.67 19.45 3.28
N LYS A 253 -4.35 18.72 4.16
CA LYS A 253 -4.73 19.23 5.48
C LYS A 253 -3.68 18.79 6.48
N ILE A 254 -3.28 19.70 7.36
CA ILE A 254 -2.32 19.48 8.43
C ILE A 254 -3.05 19.70 9.76
N SER A 255 -2.97 18.71 10.64
CA SER A 255 -3.54 18.77 11.99
C SER A 255 -2.45 18.53 13.02
N ASN A 256 -2.61 19.12 14.21
CA ASN A 256 -1.63 19.06 15.30
C ASN A 256 -0.22 19.52 14.88
N ALA A 257 -0.13 20.45 13.93
CA ALA A 257 1.12 21.04 13.50
C ALA A 257 1.88 21.72 14.64
N GLY A 258 3.20 21.81 14.50
CA GLY A 258 4.03 22.66 15.34
C GLY A 258 3.95 24.12 14.94
N THR A 259 5.04 24.83 15.20
CA THR A 259 5.27 26.20 14.73
C THR A 259 6.55 26.22 13.90
N LYS A 260 6.83 27.33 13.22
CA LYS A 260 8.10 27.53 12.51
C LYS A 260 9.32 27.29 13.39
N ASP A 261 9.29 27.77 14.64
CA ASP A 261 10.42 27.69 15.57
C ASP A 261 10.45 26.35 16.34
N ASN A 262 9.32 25.66 16.41
CA ASN A 262 9.19 24.34 17.03
C ASN A 262 8.39 23.43 16.09
N PRO A 263 8.99 23.01 14.96
CA PRO A 263 8.33 22.12 14.02
C PRO A 263 8.16 20.72 14.63
N LYS A 264 7.13 19.99 14.20
CA LYS A 264 6.86 18.63 14.69
C LYS A 264 7.12 17.57 13.62
N PRO A 265 7.62 16.38 13.99
CA PRO A 265 7.54 15.20 13.14
C PRO A 265 6.11 14.96 12.67
N ALA A 266 5.93 14.34 11.51
CA ALA A 266 4.60 14.16 10.94
C ALA A 266 4.39 12.80 10.30
N MET A 267 3.15 12.31 10.37
CA MET A 267 2.69 11.19 9.57
C MET A 267 1.82 11.71 8.43
N ILE A 268 2.25 11.44 7.20
CA ILE A 268 1.45 11.61 5.99
C ILE A 268 0.62 10.34 5.83
N GLY A 269 -0.69 10.50 5.70
CA GLY A 269 -1.57 9.40 5.38
C GLY A 269 -2.35 9.67 4.11
N PHE A 270 -2.52 8.63 3.30
CA PHE A 270 -3.56 8.63 2.30
C PHE A 270 -4.93 8.70 2.98
N GLY A 271 -5.77 9.65 2.58
CA GLY A 271 -7.05 9.84 3.24
C GLY A 271 -8.03 10.76 2.50
N GLY A 272 -9.25 10.77 3.04
CA GLY A 272 -10.44 11.45 2.53
C GLY A 272 -11.70 10.79 3.11
N GLY A 273 -12.77 11.56 3.33
CA GLY A 273 -14.05 11.03 3.82
C GLY A 273 -14.03 10.48 5.28
N MET A 274 -14.89 9.50 5.56
CA MET A 274 -15.20 9.01 6.92
C MET A 274 -14.09 8.16 7.58
N MET A 275 -13.05 7.79 6.84
CA MET A 275 -11.90 7.02 7.34
C MET A 275 -10.75 7.89 7.89
N GLY A 276 -10.87 9.22 7.80
CA GLY A 276 -9.83 10.15 8.29
C GLY A 276 -8.54 10.13 7.47
N GLY A 277 -7.57 10.97 7.87
CA GLY A 277 -6.36 11.25 7.10
C GLY A 277 -5.25 10.21 7.15
N CYS A 278 -5.31 9.28 8.09
CA CYS A 278 -4.30 8.23 8.27
C CYS A 278 -4.95 6.88 8.65
N GLY A 279 -6.23 6.71 8.34
CA GLY A 279 -6.99 5.50 8.67
C GLY A 279 -6.96 5.15 10.16
N SER A 280 -6.99 3.85 10.46
CA SER A 280 -6.89 3.34 11.84
C SER A 280 -5.53 3.58 12.49
N LEU A 281 -4.47 3.79 11.71
CA LEU A 281 -3.12 4.09 12.21
C LEU A 281 -3.00 5.53 12.74
N GLY A 282 -3.81 6.46 12.24
CA GLY A 282 -3.93 7.80 12.82
C GLY A 282 -4.30 7.77 14.30
N ASN A 283 -5.14 6.82 14.71
CA ASN A 283 -5.50 6.65 16.12
C ASN A 283 -4.36 6.07 16.96
N ALA A 284 -3.44 5.31 16.35
CA ALA A 284 -2.27 4.76 17.03
C ALA A 284 -1.26 5.83 17.46
N THR A 285 -1.28 6.99 16.79
CA THR A 285 -0.43 8.13 17.15
C THR A 285 -1.07 9.09 18.15
N ASN A 286 -2.29 8.82 18.61
CA ASN A 286 -2.93 9.65 19.64
C ASN A 286 -2.09 9.70 20.92
N GLY A 287 -1.80 10.92 21.38
CA GLY A 287 -0.95 11.17 22.55
C GLY A 287 0.54 11.22 22.24
N LEU A 288 0.96 10.99 20.99
CA LEU A 288 2.33 11.26 20.53
C LEU A 288 2.44 12.71 20.03
N ASP A 289 3.64 13.29 20.13
CA ASP A 289 3.92 14.64 19.65
C ASP A 289 4.19 14.65 18.13
N ILE A 290 3.18 14.22 17.36
CA ILE A 290 3.26 14.02 15.91
C ILE A 290 2.11 14.73 15.23
N ALA A 291 2.41 15.50 14.17
CA ALA A 291 1.42 16.10 13.30
C ALA A 291 0.85 15.07 12.31
N GLN A 292 -0.37 15.27 11.83
CA GLN A 292 -0.95 14.42 10.77
C GLN A 292 -1.22 15.23 9.51
N ILE A 293 -0.73 14.73 8.38
CA ILE A 293 -0.92 15.30 7.05
C ILE A 293 -1.86 14.38 6.27
N THR A 294 -3.06 14.87 5.97
CA THR A 294 -4.05 14.14 5.16
C THR A 294 -3.84 14.44 3.69
N PHE A 295 -3.46 13.42 2.93
CA PHE A 295 -3.28 13.50 1.48
C PHE A 295 -4.41 12.78 0.75
N ASN A 296 -5.22 13.52 -0.01
CA ASN A 296 -6.19 12.94 -0.93
C ASN A 296 -5.52 12.61 -2.26
N PRO A 297 -5.33 11.32 -2.61
CA PRO A 297 -4.65 10.95 -3.86
C PRO A 297 -5.41 11.39 -5.10
N ASP A 298 -6.74 11.54 -5.02
CA ASP A 298 -7.58 11.94 -6.15
C ASP A 298 -7.33 13.39 -6.59
N ASP A 299 -6.83 14.25 -5.69
CA ASP A 299 -6.47 15.62 -6.04
C ASP A 299 -5.26 15.66 -7.01
N VAL A 300 -4.45 14.60 -7.01
CA VAL A 300 -3.27 14.45 -7.88
C VAL A 300 -3.57 13.56 -9.07
N ALA A 301 -4.18 12.39 -8.82
CA ALA A 301 -4.42 11.34 -9.79
C ALA A 301 -5.55 10.42 -9.31
N PRO A 302 -6.82 10.66 -9.69
CA PRO A 302 -7.93 9.77 -9.40
C PRO A 302 -7.67 8.34 -9.89
N GLU A 303 -8.23 7.34 -9.19
CA GLU A 303 -8.04 5.91 -9.55
C GLU A 303 -8.55 5.55 -10.96
N SER A 304 -9.52 6.31 -11.47
CA SER A 304 -10.03 6.22 -12.85
C SER A 304 -9.06 6.79 -13.91
N GLY A 305 -7.97 7.43 -13.48
CA GLY A 305 -6.97 8.12 -14.28
C GLY A 305 -7.31 9.59 -14.57
N GLY A 306 -6.33 10.32 -15.11
CA GLY A 306 -6.44 11.77 -15.27
C GLY A 306 -6.11 12.51 -13.97
N GLY A 307 -6.53 13.76 -13.83
CA GLY A 307 -6.10 14.63 -12.72
C GLY A 307 -4.82 15.39 -13.02
N MET A 308 -4.40 16.23 -12.06
CA MET A 308 -3.32 17.19 -12.23
C MET A 308 -2.01 16.54 -12.71
N PHE A 309 -1.65 15.39 -12.14
CA PHE A 309 -0.41 14.69 -12.53
C PHE A 309 -0.38 14.40 -14.03
N PHE A 310 -1.46 13.87 -14.59
CA PHE A 310 -1.50 13.49 -16.01
C PHE A 310 -1.68 14.71 -16.92
N GLN A 311 -2.22 15.82 -16.43
CA GLN A 311 -2.21 17.08 -17.20
C GLN A 311 -0.76 17.56 -17.43
N LEU A 312 0.12 17.39 -16.43
CA LEU A 312 1.55 17.66 -16.54
C LEU A 312 2.29 16.56 -17.34
N TYR A 313 2.00 15.29 -17.04
CA TYR A 313 2.75 14.12 -17.50
C TYR A 313 1.83 12.97 -17.96
N ASN A 314 1.27 13.04 -19.17
CA ASN A 314 0.50 11.93 -19.73
C ASN A 314 1.35 11.05 -20.65
N GLN A 315 2.04 10.05 -20.10
CA GLN A 315 2.88 9.10 -20.85
C GLN A 315 2.54 7.63 -20.53
N GLY A 316 1.35 7.35 -20.00
CA GLY A 316 0.88 6.00 -19.69
C GLY A 316 1.29 5.46 -18.31
N GLN A 317 1.73 6.32 -17.39
CA GLN A 317 1.98 5.99 -15.99
C GLN A 317 0.72 5.45 -15.28
N GLY A 318 0.93 4.63 -14.25
CA GLY A 318 -0.12 4.26 -13.30
C GLY A 318 -0.36 5.35 -12.24
N THR A 319 -1.50 5.30 -11.56
CA THR A 319 -1.85 6.27 -10.51
C THR A 319 -0.99 6.10 -9.25
N ILE A 320 -0.49 4.90 -8.95
CA ILE A 320 0.40 4.70 -7.78
C ILE A 320 1.68 5.54 -7.88
N ILE A 321 2.32 5.59 -9.05
CA ILE A 321 3.53 6.40 -9.22
C ILE A 321 3.22 7.90 -9.27
N ALA A 322 2.03 8.26 -9.74
CA ALA A 322 1.52 9.63 -9.66
C ALA A 322 1.30 10.06 -8.20
N TRP A 323 0.82 9.16 -7.33
CA TRP A 323 0.70 9.42 -5.90
C TRP A 323 2.06 9.53 -5.21
N ALA A 324 3.00 8.64 -5.53
CA ALA A 324 4.37 8.74 -5.05
C ALA A 324 5.01 10.08 -5.45
N TRP A 325 4.80 10.51 -6.70
CA TRP A 325 5.18 11.84 -7.14
C TRP A 325 4.49 12.95 -6.34
N GLY A 326 3.18 12.85 -6.11
CA GLY A 326 2.42 13.83 -5.33
C GLY A 326 2.97 14.04 -3.93
N VAL A 327 3.34 12.95 -3.24
CA VAL A 327 3.98 13.03 -1.92
C VAL A 327 5.35 13.69 -2.00
N SER A 328 6.18 13.38 -2.99
CA SER A 328 7.45 14.09 -3.18
C SER A 328 7.26 15.60 -3.34
N ARG A 329 6.18 16.04 -4.03
CA ARG A 329 5.85 17.46 -4.16
C ARG A 329 5.30 18.08 -2.87
N ILE A 330 4.64 17.30 -2.01
CA ILE A 330 4.26 17.74 -0.65
C ILE A 330 5.52 18.07 0.14
N ILE A 331 6.53 17.19 0.12
CA ILE A 331 7.80 17.40 0.84
C ILE A 331 8.51 18.64 0.29
N ASP A 332 8.65 18.78 -1.04
CA ASP A 332 9.25 19.96 -1.68
C ASP A 332 8.58 21.28 -1.26
N ALA A 333 7.26 21.26 -1.05
CA ALA A 333 6.49 22.43 -0.64
C ALA A 333 6.63 22.71 0.86
N LEU A 334 6.68 21.68 1.71
CA LEU A 334 6.92 21.81 3.15
C LEU A 334 8.30 22.42 3.43
N GLU A 335 9.34 21.99 2.71
CA GLU A 335 10.71 22.55 2.81
C GLU A 335 10.73 24.07 2.58
N LYS A 336 9.83 24.56 1.72
CA LYS A 336 9.72 25.99 1.35
C LYS A 336 8.71 26.75 2.21
N THR A 337 7.99 26.07 3.11
CA THR A 337 6.89 26.65 3.89
C THR A 337 7.05 26.30 5.37
N PRO A 338 8.09 26.80 6.04
CA PRO A 338 8.37 26.46 7.45
C PRO A 338 7.24 26.91 8.41
N GLU A 339 6.39 27.86 7.98
CA GLU A 339 5.18 28.27 8.70
C GLU A 339 4.16 27.12 8.86
N ALA A 340 4.27 26.05 8.07
CA ALA A 340 3.49 24.82 8.24
C ALA A 340 3.83 24.07 9.54
N GLY A 341 4.97 24.37 10.18
CA GLY A 341 5.35 23.80 11.48
C GLY A 341 5.61 22.30 11.45
N ILE A 342 6.14 21.79 10.33
CA ILE A 342 6.44 20.38 10.12
C ILE A 342 7.96 20.19 10.01
N ASP A 343 8.46 19.20 10.72
CA ASP A 343 9.82 18.73 10.60
C ASP A 343 9.89 17.72 9.45
N VAL A 344 10.43 18.18 8.32
CA VAL A 344 10.51 17.39 7.09
C VAL A 344 11.50 16.25 7.15
N HIS A 345 12.42 16.22 8.13
CA HIS A 345 13.37 15.11 8.29
C HIS A 345 12.77 13.92 9.06
N HIS A 346 11.63 14.11 9.71
CA HIS A 346 10.97 13.07 10.51
C HIS A 346 9.55 12.81 10.00
N LEU A 347 9.46 12.31 8.76
CA LEU A 347 8.21 12.00 8.09
C LEU A 347 7.93 10.49 8.05
N ALA A 348 6.74 10.11 8.52
CA ALA A 348 6.16 8.79 8.29
C ALA A 348 5.16 8.81 7.12
N MET A 349 4.99 7.70 6.43
CA MET A 349 3.95 7.51 5.41
C MET A 349 3.09 6.29 5.72
N THR A 350 1.75 6.43 5.60
CA THR A 350 0.83 5.31 5.77
C THR A 350 -0.41 5.34 4.88
N GLY A 351 -1.07 4.18 4.78
CA GLY A 351 -2.29 3.94 4.04
C GLY A 351 -2.66 2.46 4.08
N CYS A 352 -3.94 2.16 3.93
CA CYS A 352 -4.46 0.79 3.95
C CYS A 352 -4.87 0.30 2.54
N SER A 353 -4.73 -1.00 2.27
CA SER A 353 -5.22 -1.63 1.04
C SER A 353 -4.55 -1.03 -0.20
N ARG A 354 -5.32 -0.52 -1.18
CA ARG A 354 -4.80 0.22 -2.34
C ARG A 354 -3.89 1.38 -1.96
N TRP A 355 -4.18 2.08 -0.86
CA TRP A 355 -3.31 3.13 -0.33
C TRP A 355 -2.09 2.58 0.42
N GLY A 356 -2.14 1.33 0.90
CA GLY A 356 -0.97 0.60 1.36
C GLY A 356 0.00 0.29 0.22
N LYS A 357 -0.52 -0.06 -0.97
CA LYS A 357 0.30 -0.19 -2.20
C LYS A 357 0.97 1.15 -2.56
N GLY A 358 0.20 2.24 -2.52
CA GLY A 358 0.69 3.60 -2.70
C GLY A 358 1.76 3.99 -1.67
N THR A 359 1.55 3.63 -0.40
CA THR A 359 2.50 3.91 0.70
C THR A 359 3.83 3.25 0.47
N LEU A 360 3.81 1.97 0.03
CA LEU A 360 5.03 1.26 -0.29
C LEU A 360 5.77 1.92 -1.48
N ALA A 361 5.04 2.33 -2.52
CA ALA A 361 5.65 3.04 -3.65
C ALA A 361 6.23 4.41 -3.24
N VAL A 362 5.54 5.17 -2.39
CA VAL A 362 6.07 6.42 -1.82
C VAL A 362 7.37 6.14 -1.07
N GLY A 363 7.37 5.18 -0.14
CA GLY A 363 8.55 4.80 0.62
C GLY A 363 9.68 4.30 -0.27
N ALA A 364 9.38 3.56 -1.34
CA ALA A 364 10.37 3.06 -2.29
C ALA A 364 10.99 4.17 -3.15
N PHE A 365 10.21 5.15 -3.61
CA PHE A 365 10.63 6.17 -4.59
C PHE A 365 10.88 7.57 -4.02
N ASP A 366 10.82 7.75 -2.70
CA ASP A 366 11.26 8.97 -2.02
C ASP A 366 12.04 8.63 -0.75
N GLU A 367 13.35 8.89 -0.76
CA GLU A 367 14.22 8.60 0.37
C GLU A 367 14.04 9.56 1.55
N ARG A 368 13.29 10.66 1.39
CA ARG A 368 13.01 11.61 2.48
C ARG A 368 11.96 11.11 3.49
N ILE A 369 11.27 10.00 3.20
CA ILE A 369 10.38 9.35 4.16
C ILE A 369 11.20 8.51 5.14
N ALA A 370 11.25 8.93 6.40
CA ALA A 370 12.00 8.25 7.46
C ALA A 370 11.38 6.90 7.87
N LEU A 371 10.05 6.80 7.84
CA LEU A 371 9.28 5.62 8.23
C LEU A 371 8.16 5.31 7.25
N THR A 372 8.14 4.09 6.70
CA THR A 372 7.05 3.62 5.81
C THR A 372 6.21 2.56 6.51
N ILE A 373 4.88 2.73 6.53
CA ILE A 373 3.94 1.80 7.19
C ILE A 373 2.80 1.40 6.24
N PRO A 374 3.01 0.46 5.31
CA PRO A 374 1.93 -0.06 4.48
C PRO A 374 1.05 -1.02 5.31
N GLN A 375 -0.24 -0.71 5.39
CA GLN A 375 -1.24 -1.58 6.05
C GLN A 375 -2.02 -2.39 5.02
N GLU A 376 -2.07 -3.71 5.19
CA GLU A 376 -2.92 -4.64 4.47
C GLU A 376 -2.86 -4.42 2.95
N SER A 377 -1.65 -4.15 2.45
CA SER A 377 -1.43 -3.69 1.09
C SER A 377 -1.66 -4.77 0.04
N GLY A 378 -1.40 -6.04 0.41
CA GLY A 378 -1.60 -7.21 -0.43
C GLY A 378 -0.90 -7.12 -1.79
N SER A 379 -1.52 -7.72 -2.79
CA SER A 379 -1.05 -7.82 -4.17
C SER A 379 -0.69 -6.46 -4.81
N GLY A 380 0.53 -6.26 -5.30
CA GLY A 380 1.01 -4.96 -5.77
C GLY A 380 1.53 -4.01 -4.69
N GLY A 381 1.40 -4.39 -3.43
CA GLY A 381 2.14 -3.89 -2.29
C GLY A 381 3.11 -4.96 -1.78
N ALA A 382 3.04 -5.27 -0.49
CA ALA A 382 3.94 -6.22 0.19
C ALA A 382 3.51 -7.70 0.02
N SER A 383 3.19 -8.14 -1.20
CA SER A 383 2.80 -9.54 -1.48
C SER A 383 3.43 -10.06 -2.77
N LEU A 384 4.04 -11.25 -2.72
CA LEU A 384 4.80 -11.82 -3.84
C LEU A 384 3.90 -12.32 -4.96
N TRP A 385 4.18 -11.90 -6.20
CA TRP A 385 3.45 -12.32 -7.40
C TRP A 385 3.62 -13.81 -7.67
N ARG A 386 4.87 -14.30 -7.67
CA ARG A 386 5.15 -15.72 -7.96
C ARG A 386 4.50 -16.67 -6.98
N VAL A 387 4.53 -16.31 -5.68
CA VAL A 387 3.91 -17.12 -4.63
C VAL A 387 2.38 -17.06 -4.74
N GLY A 388 1.81 -15.88 -5.00
CA GLY A 388 0.38 -15.73 -5.23
C GLY A 388 -0.12 -16.59 -6.41
N ALA A 389 0.63 -16.60 -7.52
CA ALA A 389 0.33 -17.44 -8.68
C ALA A 389 0.42 -18.95 -8.35
N GLN A 390 1.43 -19.36 -7.58
CA GLN A 390 1.55 -20.75 -7.12
C GLN A 390 0.36 -21.15 -6.24
N VAL A 391 -0.06 -20.29 -5.30
CA VAL A 391 -1.24 -20.51 -4.44
C VAL A 391 -2.51 -20.64 -5.28
N ASN A 392 -2.74 -19.73 -6.24
CA ASN A 392 -3.89 -19.80 -7.15
C ASN A 392 -3.91 -21.11 -7.95
N LYS A 393 -2.74 -21.54 -8.45
CA LYS A 393 -2.59 -22.82 -9.16
C LYS A 393 -2.91 -24.02 -8.27
N GLN A 394 -2.41 -24.04 -7.02
CA GLN A 394 -2.69 -25.11 -6.05
C GLN A 394 -4.18 -25.17 -5.68
N LYS A 395 -4.86 -24.03 -5.58
CA LYS A 395 -6.30 -23.95 -5.30
C LYS A 395 -7.17 -24.23 -6.53
N GLY A 396 -6.60 -24.23 -7.74
CA GLY A 396 -7.33 -24.40 -8.99
C GLY A 396 -8.32 -23.28 -9.33
N LYS A 397 -8.19 -22.12 -8.66
CA LYS A 397 -9.05 -20.94 -8.83
C LYS A 397 -8.30 -19.67 -8.41
N GLN A 398 -8.85 -18.51 -8.77
CA GLN A 398 -8.40 -17.24 -8.19
C GLN A 398 -8.73 -17.23 -6.69
N PHE A 399 -7.70 -17.12 -5.85
CA PHE A 399 -7.79 -17.14 -4.39
C PHE A 399 -7.13 -15.89 -3.79
N VAL A 400 -5.90 -15.60 -4.25
CA VAL A 400 -5.16 -14.35 -4.00
C VAL A 400 -5.32 -13.43 -5.20
N GLN A 401 -5.38 -12.11 -5.01
CA GLN A 401 -5.39 -11.16 -6.12
C GLN A 401 -4.17 -11.34 -7.05
N GLY A 402 -4.42 -11.60 -8.34
CA GLY A 402 -3.40 -11.79 -9.39
C GLY A 402 -3.05 -10.49 -10.12
N LEU A 403 -2.06 -10.57 -11.01
CA LEU A 403 -1.54 -9.44 -11.78
C LEU A 403 -2.61 -8.81 -12.68
N ALA A 404 -3.43 -9.63 -13.35
CA ALA A 404 -4.48 -9.12 -14.23
C ALA A 404 -5.54 -8.36 -13.44
N SER A 405 -5.95 -8.87 -12.28
CA SER A 405 -6.90 -8.20 -11.40
C SER A 405 -6.32 -6.90 -10.84
N ALA A 406 -5.11 -6.93 -10.27
CA ALA A 406 -4.46 -5.73 -9.74
C ALA A 406 -4.19 -4.69 -10.83
N GLY A 407 -3.87 -5.12 -12.06
CA GLY A 407 -3.61 -4.25 -13.19
C GLY A 407 -4.87 -3.71 -13.89
N THR A 408 -6.08 -4.13 -13.49
CA THR A 408 -7.34 -3.70 -14.11
C THR A 408 -8.40 -3.17 -13.15
N GLU A 409 -8.31 -3.46 -11.84
CA GLU A 409 -9.23 -2.94 -10.82
C GLU A 409 -9.19 -1.40 -10.71
N GLY A 410 -8.00 -0.82 -10.90
CA GLY A 410 -7.80 0.60 -11.08
C GLY A 410 -6.69 0.85 -12.09
N LYS A 411 -6.43 2.12 -12.43
CA LYS A 411 -5.27 2.48 -13.27
C LYS A 411 -3.98 2.57 -12.45
N TRP A 412 -3.81 1.71 -11.44
CA TRP A 412 -2.70 1.74 -10.49
C TRP A 412 -1.32 1.52 -11.13
N MET A 413 -1.29 0.73 -12.20
CA MET A 413 -0.10 0.26 -12.91
C MET A 413 -0.23 0.57 -14.41
N ILE A 414 0.87 0.45 -15.15
CA ILE A 414 0.83 0.60 -16.62
C ILE A 414 -0.04 -0.49 -17.24
N SER A 415 -0.74 -0.14 -18.31
CA SER A 415 -1.74 -1.03 -18.94
C SER A 415 -1.15 -2.35 -19.46
N SER A 416 0.14 -2.38 -19.80
CA SER A 416 0.84 -3.57 -20.28
C SER A 416 1.21 -4.56 -19.17
N PHE A 417 1.20 -4.14 -17.89
CA PHE A 417 1.64 -4.99 -16.78
C PHE A 417 0.75 -6.23 -16.58
N LYS A 418 -0.56 -6.11 -16.87
CA LYS A 418 -1.49 -7.25 -16.84
C LYS A 418 -1.09 -8.40 -17.75
N ASN A 419 -0.26 -8.14 -18.78
CA ASN A 419 0.19 -9.17 -19.71
C ASN A 419 1.14 -10.17 -19.06
N TYR A 420 1.62 -9.93 -17.83
CA TYR A 420 2.45 -10.85 -17.05
C TYR A 420 1.65 -11.83 -16.19
N ASP A 421 0.32 -11.70 -16.13
CA ASP A 421 -0.55 -12.63 -15.41
C ASP A 421 -0.40 -14.06 -15.95
N GLY A 422 -0.20 -15.02 -15.06
CA GLY A 422 0.08 -16.43 -15.40
C GLY A 422 1.50 -16.70 -15.92
N LYS A 423 2.34 -15.66 -16.00
CA LYS A 423 3.77 -15.75 -16.39
C LYS A 423 4.65 -14.94 -15.45
N GLU A 424 4.32 -14.93 -14.16
CA GLU A 424 4.99 -14.17 -13.11
C GLU A 424 6.51 -14.46 -13.08
N ASN A 425 6.91 -15.70 -13.39
CA ASN A 425 8.30 -16.13 -13.50
C ASN A 425 9.11 -15.43 -14.61
N THR A 426 8.44 -14.68 -15.50
CA THR A 426 9.06 -13.88 -16.55
C THR A 426 9.35 -12.43 -16.14
N LEU A 427 8.84 -11.95 -15.00
CA LEU A 427 9.16 -10.62 -14.48
C LEU A 427 10.60 -10.58 -13.93
N PRO A 428 11.43 -9.56 -14.22
CA PRO A 428 12.79 -9.48 -13.69
C PRO A 428 12.86 -9.06 -12.20
N PHE A 429 11.71 -8.79 -11.58
CA PHE A 429 11.57 -8.47 -10.16
C PHE A 429 10.41 -9.25 -9.53
N ASP A 430 10.31 -9.19 -8.22
CA ASP A 430 9.11 -9.49 -7.43
C ASP A 430 9.02 -8.52 -6.25
N GLN A 431 7.89 -8.46 -5.55
CA GLN A 431 7.59 -7.38 -4.60
C GLN A 431 8.58 -7.23 -3.44
N HIS A 432 9.31 -8.28 -3.04
CA HIS A 432 10.38 -8.15 -2.04
C HIS A 432 11.46 -7.15 -2.46
N MET A 433 11.67 -6.94 -3.76
CA MET A 433 12.61 -5.94 -4.27
C MET A 433 12.08 -4.52 -4.16
N LEU A 434 10.78 -4.27 -4.43
CA LEU A 434 10.16 -2.95 -4.16
C LEU A 434 10.25 -2.62 -2.68
N VAL A 435 9.90 -3.59 -1.82
CA VAL A 435 10.00 -3.46 -0.36
C VAL A 435 11.43 -3.16 0.06
N SER A 436 12.41 -3.84 -0.54
CA SER A 436 13.82 -3.63 -0.24
C SER A 436 14.30 -2.21 -0.53
N MET A 437 13.71 -1.49 -1.49
CA MET A 437 14.09 -0.09 -1.80
C MET A 437 13.87 0.89 -0.64
N VAL A 438 13.11 0.51 0.39
CA VAL A 438 12.97 1.32 1.61
C VAL A 438 14.25 1.25 2.46
N ALA A 439 14.98 0.13 2.41
CA ALA A 439 16.18 -0.07 3.22
C ALA A 439 17.30 0.94 2.84
N PRO A 440 18.00 1.53 3.83
CA PRO A 440 18.02 1.16 5.25
C PRO A 440 16.98 1.87 6.13
N ARG A 441 16.06 2.67 5.56
CA ARG A 441 15.05 3.42 6.32
C ARG A 441 14.04 2.49 6.99
N ALA A 442 13.34 3.02 7.98
CA ALA A 442 12.46 2.23 8.81
C ALA A 442 11.20 1.80 8.04
N LEU A 443 10.81 0.55 8.24
CA LEU A 443 9.69 -0.08 7.57
C LEU A 443 8.94 -1.01 8.53
N LEU A 444 7.67 -0.72 8.73
CA LEU A 444 6.73 -1.56 9.47
C LEU A 444 5.62 -2.03 8.53
N ILE A 445 5.66 -3.28 8.10
CA ILE A 445 4.59 -3.88 7.29
C ILE A 445 3.56 -4.48 8.23
N ILE A 446 2.30 -4.05 8.08
CA ILE A 446 1.17 -4.53 8.87
C ILE A 446 0.24 -5.28 7.94
N ASP A 447 0.01 -6.57 8.19
CA ASP A 447 -0.85 -7.44 7.40
C ASP A 447 -1.92 -8.13 8.26
N ASN A 448 -2.92 -8.67 7.56
CA ASN A 448 -4.10 -9.30 8.14
C ASN A 448 -4.20 -10.76 7.73
N ALA A 449 -4.17 -11.67 8.70
CA ALA A 449 -4.34 -13.10 8.45
C ALA A 449 -5.80 -13.48 8.24
N GLY A 450 -6.07 -14.44 7.35
CA GLY A 450 -7.43 -14.83 6.98
C GLY A 450 -8.08 -13.96 5.90
N GLN A 451 -7.39 -12.94 5.39
CA GLN A 451 -7.82 -12.19 4.19
C GLN A 451 -7.23 -12.83 2.93
N GLU A 452 -7.93 -13.82 2.38
CA GLU A 452 -7.47 -14.62 1.23
C GLU A 452 -7.03 -13.75 0.03
N TRP A 453 -7.82 -12.71 -0.27
CA TRP A 453 -7.57 -11.81 -1.41
C TRP A 453 -6.26 -11.02 -1.29
N LEU A 454 -5.87 -10.64 -0.07
CA LEU A 454 -4.59 -9.95 0.20
C LEU A 454 -3.40 -10.90 0.06
N GLY A 455 -3.63 -12.20 0.21
CA GLY A 455 -2.63 -13.23 0.09
C GLY A 455 -1.79 -13.38 1.35
N GLU A 456 -2.36 -13.97 2.41
CA GLU A 456 -1.68 -14.16 3.70
C GLU A 456 -0.30 -14.84 3.57
N VAL A 457 -0.20 -15.90 2.76
CA VAL A 457 1.04 -16.64 2.50
C VAL A 457 2.04 -15.83 1.66
N PRO A 458 1.69 -15.33 0.46
CA PRO A 458 2.62 -14.54 -0.36
C PRO A 458 3.07 -13.24 0.31
N SER A 459 2.26 -12.63 1.19
CA SER A 459 2.68 -11.44 1.94
C SER A 459 3.66 -11.77 3.06
N ASN A 460 3.43 -12.87 3.80
CA ASN A 460 4.39 -13.34 4.80
C ASN A 460 5.74 -13.68 4.17
N TYR A 461 5.72 -14.36 3.02
CA TYR A 461 6.93 -14.73 2.29
C TYR A 461 7.64 -13.47 1.75
N CYS A 462 6.88 -12.44 1.34
CA CYS A 462 7.44 -11.14 1.00
C CYS A 462 8.20 -10.56 2.20
N GLY A 463 7.53 -10.54 3.37
CA GLY A 463 8.09 -10.06 4.62
C GLY A 463 9.41 -10.74 5.01
N GLN A 464 9.49 -12.06 4.84
CA GLN A 464 10.70 -12.85 5.08
C GLN A 464 11.80 -12.58 4.04
N ALA A 465 11.43 -12.45 2.76
CA ALA A 465 12.39 -12.22 1.68
C ALA A 465 13.04 -10.83 1.74
N SER A 466 12.27 -9.77 2.03
CA SER A 466 12.80 -8.41 2.16
C SER A 466 13.64 -8.19 3.42
N LEU A 467 13.43 -8.98 4.48
CA LEU A 467 14.30 -8.98 5.66
C LEU A 467 15.77 -9.27 5.29
N GLU A 468 16.02 -10.04 4.24
CA GLU A 468 17.39 -10.35 3.80
C GLU A 468 18.17 -9.10 3.39
N THR A 469 17.51 -8.07 2.82
CA THR A 469 18.16 -6.78 2.51
C THR A 469 18.55 -6.04 3.78
N TYR A 470 17.68 -6.02 4.79
CA TYR A 470 17.96 -5.38 6.08
C TYR A 470 19.06 -6.12 6.86
N LYS A 471 19.11 -7.46 6.79
CA LYS A 471 20.24 -8.27 7.27
C LYS A 471 21.54 -7.89 6.56
N ALA A 472 21.50 -7.77 5.24
CA ALA A 472 22.68 -7.46 4.44
C ALA A 472 23.27 -6.08 4.75
N LEU A 473 22.42 -5.10 5.04
CA LEU A 473 22.81 -3.75 5.44
C LEU A 473 23.17 -3.63 6.93
N GLY A 474 22.86 -4.65 7.74
CA GLY A 474 23.13 -4.68 9.18
C GLY A 474 22.22 -3.76 10.00
N VAL A 475 20.96 -3.61 9.60
CA VAL A 475 19.96 -2.71 10.22
C VAL A 475 18.62 -3.41 10.45
N THR A 476 18.65 -4.66 10.92
CA THR A 476 17.44 -5.49 11.11
C THR A 476 16.43 -4.89 12.08
N GLU A 477 16.87 -4.05 13.00
CA GLU A 477 16.04 -3.29 13.93
C GLU A 477 15.15 -2.24 13.23
N ASN A 478 15.46 -1.87 11.99
CA ASN A 478 14.65 -0.93 11.19
C ASN A 478 13.48 -1.60 10.49
N TYR A 479 13.32 -2.92 10.62
CA TYR A 479 12.36 -3.68 9.84
C TYR A 479 11.48 -4.57 10.71
N THR A 480 10.17 -4.37 10.63
CA THR A 480 9.19 -5.30 11.19
C THR A 480 8.18 -5.71 10.13
N TYR A 481 7.92 -7.01 10.07
CA TYR A 481 6.74 -7.56 9.43
C TYR A 481 5.82 -8.13 10.51
N SER A 482 4.56 -7.69 10.52
CA SER A 482 3.55 -8.12 11.48
C SER A 482 2.30 -8.57 10.76
N GLN A 483 1.81 -9.76 11.08
CA GLN A 483 0.60 -10.34 10.53
C GLN A 483 -0.25 -10.87 11.69
N GLU A 484 -1.45 -10.31 11.84
CA GLU A 484 -2.41 -10.68 12.88
C GLU A 484 -3.78 -10.86 12.22
N GLY A 485 -4.56 -11.86 12.63
CA GLY A 485 -5.90 -12.10 12.09
C GLY A 485 -7.01 -11.72 13.06
N GLY A 486 -8.26 -11.98 12.66
CA GLY A 486 -9.41 -11.87 13.57
C GLY A 486 -9.94 -10.45 13.75
N HIS A 487 -9.63 -9.54 12.83
CA HIS A 487 -10.16 -8.17 12.80
C HIS A 487 -10.64 -7.79 11.39
N GLY A 488 -11.44 -6.72 11.29
CA GLY A 488 -11.92 -6.21 10.02
C GLY A 488 -10.78 -5.68 9.14
N HIS A 489 -10.99 -5.68 7.83
CA HIS A 489 -10.04 -5.10 6.87
C HIS A 489 -9.80 -3.62 7.18
N CYS A 490 -8.54 -3.18 7.19
CA CYS A 490 -8.11 -1.83 7.56
C CYS A 490 -8.38 -1.41 9.01
N GLN A 491 -8.77 -2.34 9.87
CA GLN A 491 -8.89 -2.09 11.31
C GLN A 491 -7.59 -2.53 11.99
N LEU A 492 -6.88 -1.60 12.62
CA LEU A 492 -5.68 -1.95 13.38
C LEU A 492 -6.07 -2.70 14.68
N PRO A 493 -5.66 -3.97 14.86
CA PRO A 493 -5.88 -4.71 16.10
C PRO A 493 -4.98 -4.19 17.22
N ASN A 494 -5.35 -4.44 18.48
CA ASN A 494 -4.61 -3.97 19.65
C ASN A 494 -3.13 -4.41 19.63
N GLY A 495 -2.83 -5.60 19.10
CA GLY A 495 -1.46 -6.10 19.04
C GLY A 495 -0.52 -5.30 18.14
N GLN A 496 -1.03 -4.80 17.01
CA GLN A 496 -0.27 -4.02 16.03
C GLN A 496 -0.27 -2.52 16.38
N PHE A 497 -1.15 -2.08 17.29
CA PHE A 497 -1.20 -0.71 17.79
C PHE A 497 0.11 -0.31 18.49
N ASP A 498 0.65 -1.19 19.32
CA ASP A 498 1.91 -0.96 20.04
C ASP A 498 3.11 -0.94 19.07
N GLU A 499 3.09 -1.74 18.01
CA GLU A 499 4.14 -1.75 17.00
C GLU A 499 4.22 -0.42 16.24
N VAL A 500 3.07 0.16 15.89
CA VAL A 500 3.03 1.50 15.27
C VAL A 500 3.62 2.53 16.24
N LYS A 501 3.24 2.50 17.51
CA LYS A 501 3.77 3.42 18.52
C LYS A 501 5.28 3.26 18.70
N ASP A 502 5.78 2.03 18.74
CA ASP A 502 7.20 1.75 18.91
C ASP A 502 8.03 2.30 17.74
N PHE A 503 7.55 2.10 16.50
CA PHE A 503 8.21 2.68 15.32
C PHE A 503 8.15 4.21 15.30
N MET A 504 7.02 4.81 15.67
CA MET A 504 6.89 6.26 15.78
C MET A 504 7.83 6.84 16.84
N ASN A 505 7.87 6.22 18.01
CA ASN A 505 8.76 6.62 19.10
C ASN A 505 10.24 6.56 18.67
N LYS A 506 10.65 5.47 18.02
CA LYS A 506 12.05 5.27 17.62
C LYS A 506 12.49 6.15 16.45
N PHE A 507 11.72 6.15 15.37
CA PHE A 507 12.18 6.72 14.10
C PHE A 507 11.72 8.16 13.85
N LEU A 508 10.74 8.67 14.63
CA LEU A 508 10.30 10.06 14.52
C LEU A 508 10.61 10.86 15.79
N LEU A 509 10.51 10.24 16.97
CA LEU A 509 10.63 10.95 18.25
C LEU A 509 11.96 10.69 19.00
N GLY A 510 12.83 9.85 18.45
CA GLY A 510 14.15 9.57 19.05
C GLY A 510 14.12 8.90 20.43
N LYS A 511 13.06 8.13 20.71
CA LYS A 511 12.90 7.38 21.97
C LYS A 511 13.22 5.91 21.75
N ASP A 512 13.73 5.25 22.79
CA ASP A 512 13.92 3.80 22.76
C ASP A 512 12.58 3.06 22.67
N ALA A 513 12.51 2.06 21.79
CA ALA A 513 11.34 1.22 21.60
C ALA A 513 11.71 -0.12 20.96
N ASN A 514 10.81 -1.11 21.06
CA ASN A 514 11.04 -2.46 20.54
C ASN A 514 10.67 -2.54 19.05
N THR A 515 11.69 -2.71 18.21
CA THR A 515 11.51 -2.86 16.75
C THR A 515 12.41 -4.00 16.25
N GLY A 516 12.18 -4.48 15.03
CA GLY A 516 13.02 -5.53 14.43
C GLY A 516 12.51 -6.94 14.69
N LYS A 517 11.42 -7.35 14.02
CA LYS A 517 10.89 -8.71 14.14
C LYS A 517 10.10 -9.16 12.92
N ILE A 518 9.92 -10.47 12.79
CA ILE A 518 8.87 -11.07 11.96
C ILE A 518 7.87 -11.70 12.93
N ASP A 519 6.65 -11.18 12.98
CA ASP A 519 5.61 -11.66 13.88
C ASP A 519 4.37 -12.09 13.09
N TYR A 520 4.07 -13.37 13.15
CA TYR A 520 2.83 -13.98 12.66
C TYR A 520 2.33 -15.02 13.66
N SER A 521 2.73 -14.87 14.93
CA SER A 521 2.44 -15.80 16.02
C SER A 521 0.96 -15.88 16.35
N LYS A 522 0.19 -14.87 15.94
CA LYS A 522 -1.25 -14.73 16.15
C LYS A 522 -2.08 -15.18 14.95
N ASN A 523 -1.45 -15.77 13.93
CA ASN A 523 -2.19 -16.37 12.83
C ASN A 523 -2.91 -17.62 13.29
N THR A 524 -4.14 -17.81 12.80
CA THR A 524 -4.91 -19.04 13.04
C THR A 524 -4.38 -20.23 12.25
N GLN A 525 -3.68 -19.98 11.15
CA GLN A 525 -3.02 -20.98 10.31
C GLN A 525 -1.49 -20.85 10.40
N THR A 526 -0.81 -21.99 10.46
CA THR A 526 0.66 -22.02 10.45
C THR A 526 1.19 -21.66 9.07
N ILE A 527 2.07 -20.65 9.00
CA ILE A 527 2.82 -20.33 7.80
C ILE A 527 4.13 -21.12 7.79
N ASN A 528 4.29 -22.02 6.81
CA ASN A 528 5.46 -22.90 6.68
C ASN A 528 6.46 -22.35 5.65
N PHE A 529 7.03 -21.18 5.91
CA PHE A 529 8.02 -20.58 5.02
C PHE A 529 9.29 -21.45 4.93
N SER A 530 9.62 -21.88 3.71
CA SER A 530 10.88 -22.54 3.39
C SER A 530 11.75 -21.63 2.54
N LYS A 531 12.82 -21.09 3.13
CA LYS A 531 13.73 -20.17 2.44
C LYS A 531 14.26 -20.78 1.14
N SER A 532 14.72 -22.04 1.16
CA SER A 532 15.31 -22.70 0.00
C SER A 532 14.36 -22.94 -1.18
N GLU A 533 13.04 -22.92 -0.94
CA GLU A 533 12.04 -23.05 -2.00
C GLU A 533 12.04 -21.81 -2.91
N TRP A 534 12.16 -20.62 -2.32
CA TRP A 534 11.95 -19.34 -3.00
C TRP A 534 13.21 -18.49 -3.18
N ILE A 535 14.21 -18.70 -2.32
CA ILE A 535 15.44 -17.93 -2.26
C ILE A 535 16.61 -18.87 -2.55
N ASP A 536 17.37 -18.57 -3.59
CA ASP A 536 18.56 -19.31 -4.01
C ASP A 536 19.85 -18.47 -3.99
N TRP A 537 19.78 -17.26 -3.43
CA TRP A 537 20.94 -16.43 -3.15
C TRP A 537 21.38 -16.52 -1.70
N ASP A 538 22.68 -16.29 -1.48
CA ASP A 538 23.23 -16.03 -0.17
C ASP A 538 23.08 -14.56 0.18
N THR A 539 22.69 -14.28 1.41
CA THR A 539 22.55 -12.92 1.92
C THR A 539 23.93 -12.40 2.30
N PRO A 540 24.48 -11.41 1.57
CA PRO A 540 25.81 -10.89 1.85
C PRO A 540 25.80 -10.08 3.13
N THR A 541 26.96 -9.87 3.74
CA THR A 541 27.17 -8.74 4.66
C THR A 541 27.79 -7.61 3.86
N LEU A 542 27.01 -6.56 3.58
CA LEU A 542 27.49 -5.39 2.84
C LEU A 542 28.39 -4.57 3.75
N LYS A 543 29.67 -4.49 3.37
CA LYS A 543 30.70 -3.79 4.15
C LYS A 543 30.54 -2.29 4.09
#